data_AF-A0AAN8FBX0-F1
#
_entry.id   AF-A0AAN8FBX0-F1
#
_cell.length_a   1.000
_cell.length_b   1.000
_cell.length_c   1.000
_cell.angle_alpha   90.00
_cell.angle_beta   90.00
_cell.angle_gamma   90.00
#
_symmetry.space_group_name_H-M   'P 1'
#
loop_
_entity.id
_entity.type
_entity.pdbx_description
1 polymer ?
#
loop_
_entity_poly.entity_id
_entity_poly.type
_entity_poly.pdbx_seq_one_letter_code
_entity_poly.pdbx_strand_id
1 'polypeptide(L)'
;GIADEIGVNLGQLAFLNIFYELSRFCTSVVAQPPGNKDMFHARNLDFGQLFVWNIDAQSWDLTDSLKKVTINLNFIRNGTTLFKGTTLAGHVGILTGMKPNAFSLSMNAKVEPDLANVIQWLGGNRPDIEFAMYFDRRIFEVANTFQVSSPLKC
;
A
#
# COMPACT_ATOMS: atom_id res chain seq x y z
N GLY A 1 -16.79 -11.10 6.36
CA GLY A 1 -15.65 -10.41 5.72
C GLY A 1 -14.38 -10.71 6.49
N ILE A 2 -13.25 -10.02 6.22
CA ILE A 2 -11.99 -10.28 6.95
C ILE A 2 -12.21 -10.22 8.48
N ALA A 3 -12.88 -9.17 8.98
CA ALA A 3 -13.13 -8.97 10.41
C ALA A 3 -13.85 -10.15 11.07
N ASP A 4 -14.89 -10.69 10.42
CA ASP A 4 -15.66 -11.83 10.93
C ASP A 4 -14.82 -13.11 10.95
N GLU A 5 -14.01 -13.32 9.91
CA GLU A 5 -13.16 -14.52 9.76
C GLU A 5 -12.09 -14.61 10.84
N ILE A 6 -11.47 -13.48 11.20
CA ILE A 6 -10.42 -13.44 12.23
C ILE A 6 -10.97 -13.04 13.61
N GLY A 7 -12.28 -12.87 13.75
CA GLY A 7 -12.95 -12.56 15.02
C GLY A 7 -12.58 -11.22 15.65
N VAL A 8 -12.31 -10.18 14.84
CA VAL A 8 -11.94 -8.84 15.34
C VAL A 8 -13.04 -7.80 15.08
N ASN A 9 -13.00 -6.70 15.83
CA ASN A 9 -13.91 -5.59 15.61
C ASN A 9 -13.67 -4.93 14.24
N LEU A 10 -14.73 -4.72 13.46
CA LEU A 10 -14.64 -4.09 12.14
C LEU A 10 -14.00 -2.70 12.18
N GLY A 11 -14.33 -1.89 13.20
CA GLY A 11 -13.77 -0.55 13.38
C GLY A 11 -12.26 -0.59 13.64
N GLN A 12 -11.77 -1.57 14.41
CA GLN A 12 -10.33 -1.76 14.62
C GLN A 12 -9.60 -2.16 13.32
N LEU A 13 -10.20 -3.06 12.54
CA LEU A 13 -9.63 -3.46 11.24
C LEU A 13 -9.65 -2.30 10.23
N ALA A 14 -10.73 -1.52 10.19
CA ALA A 14 -10.83 -0.34 9.35
C ALA A 14 -9.79 0.72 9.75
N PHE A 15 -9.62 0.96 11.06
CA PHE A 15 -8.59 1.85 11.57
C PHE A 15 -7.20 1.36 11.16
N LEU A 16 -6.90 0.06 11.27
CA LEU A 16 -5.62 -0.51 10.86
C LEU A 16 -5.34 -0.28 9.36
N ASN A 17 -6.37 -0.37 8.51
CA ASN A 17 -6.23 -0.10 7.07
C ASN A 17 -5.90 1.37 6.79
N ILE A 18 -6.45 2.30 7.57
CA ILE A 18 -6.16 3.75 7.46
C ILE A 18 -4.83 4.10 8.11
N PHE A 19 -4.45 3.41 9.18
CA PHE A 19 -3.27 3.69 9.99
C PHE A 19 -1.98 3.72 9.16
N TYR A 20 -1.91 2.92 8.09
CA TYR A 20 -0.79 2.98 7.16
C TYR A 20 -0.58 4.40 6.62
N GLU A 21 -1.62 5.21 6.40
CA GLU A 21 -1.52 6.55 5.81
C GLU A 21 -0.75 7.57 6.66
N LEU A 22 -0.47 7.23 7.92
CA LEU A 22 0.00 8.21 8.91
C LEU A 22 1.51 8.18 9.14
N SER A 23 2.21 7.10 8.79
CA SER A 23 3.65 6.98 8.99
C SER A 23 4.23 5.90 8.11
N ARG A 24 5.13 6.22 7.17
CA ARG A 24 5.90 5.22 6.42
C ARG A 24 7.24 5.82 6.05
N PHE A 25 8.31 5.04 6.16
CA PHE A 25 9.56 5.34 5.47
C PHE A 25 9.66 4.44 4.25
N CYS A 26 10.07 5.01 3.14
CA CYS A 26 10.01 4.33 1.85
C CYS A 26 11.20 4.75 1.00
N THR A 27 11.86 3.79 0.38
CA THR A 27 12.79 4.03 -0.74
C THR A 27 12.24 3.34 -1.98
N SER A 28 12.20 4.05 -3.10
CA SER A 28 11.74 3.54 -4.39
C SER A 28 12.71 3.98 -5.48
N VAL A 29 13.06 3.05 -6.35
CA VAL A 29 14.03 3.25 -7.44
C VAL A 29 13.41 2.72 -8.73
N VAL A 30 13.35 3.59 -9.74
CA VAL A 30 13.03 3.23 -11.12
C VAL A 30 14.27 3.48 -11.96
N ALA A 31 14.76 2.45 -12.65
CA ALA A 31 16.00 2.52 -13.40
C ALA A 31 15.89 1.81 -14.75
N GLN A 32 16.60 2.35 -15.74
CA GLN A 32 16.81 1.74 -17.04
C GLN A 32 18.31 1.66 -17.31
N PRO A 33 18.92 0.46 -17.30
CA PRO A 33 20.34 0.32 -17.62
C PRO A 33 20.66 0.82 -19.03
N PRO A 34 21.81 1.45 -19.27
CA PRO A 34 22.22 1.87 -20.61
C PRO A 34 22.23 0.69 -21.59
N GLY A 35 21.64 0.88 -22.77
CA GLY A 35 21.54 -0.16 -23.79
C GLY A 35 20.47 -1.24 -23.52
N ASN A 36 19.75 -1.18 -22.40
CA ASN A 36 18.62 -2.05 -22.11
C ASN A 36 17.28 -1.34 -22.43
N LYS A 37 16.32 -2.09 -23.00
CA LYS A 37 14.95 -1.62 -23.21
C LYS A 37 14.04 -1.86 -22.00
N ASP A 38 14.46 -2.70 -21.06
CA ASP A 38 13.70 -3.06 -19.88
C ASP A 38 13.82 -2.02 -18.77
N MET A 39 12.69 -1.78 -18.10
CA MET A 39 12.58 -0.93 -16.92
C MET A 39 12.61 -1.78 -15.66
N PHE A 40 13.40 -1.37 -14.67
CA PHE A 40 13.48 -2.00 -13.37
C PHE A 40 12.85 -1.08 -12.33
N HIS A 41 11.98 -1.64 -11.50
CA HIS A 41 11.36 -0.93 -10.39
C HIS A 41 11.53 -1.75 -9.13
N ALA A 42 12.27 -1.20 -8.17
CA ALA A 42 12.54 -1.81 -6.88
C ALA A 42 12.20 -0.83 -5.76
N ARG A 43 11.82 -1.37 -4.59
CA ARG A 43 11.46 -0.55 -3.44
C ARG A 43 11.71 -1.28 -2.12
N ASN A 44 12.03 -0.52 -1.07
CA ASN A 44 12.01 -0.96 0.33
C ASN A 44 10.88 -0.26 1.08
N LEU A 45 10.05 -1.04 1.77
CA LEU A 45 8.97 -0.56 2.63
C LEU A 45 9.40 -0.67 4.09
N ASP A 46 9.56 0.47 4.74
CA ASP A 46 10.04 0.55 6.11
C ASP A 46 8.89 1.07 6.99
N PHE A 47 8.26 0.19 7.75
CA PHE A 47 7.09 0.51 8.57
C PHE A 47 7.13 -0.21 9.93
N GLY A 48 6.48 0.39 10.92
CA GLY A 48 6.40 -0.11 12.30
C GLY A 48 7.44 0.48 13.26
N GLN A 49 8.30 1.39 12.79
CA GLN A 49 9.23 2.13 13.63
C GLN A 49 8.45 2.99 14.64
N LEU A 50 9.03 3.18 15.83
CA LEU A 50 8.45 3.95 16.94
C LEU A 50 7.26 3.28 17.64
N PHE A 51 6.88 2.06 17.25
CA PHE A 51 5.86 1.25 17.92
C PHE A 51 6.49 0.08 18.67
N VAL A 52 6.75 0.30 19.96
CA VAL A 52 7.29 -0.66 20.93
C VAL A 52 8.68 -1.17 20.53
N TRP A 53 9.70 -0.63 21.20
CA TRP A 53 11.09 -1.08 21.02
C TRP A 53 11.35 -2.35 21.82
N ASN A 54 11.79 -3.40 21.13
CA ASN A 54 12.20 -4.66 21.74
C ASN A 54 13.73 -4.66 21.94
N ILE A 55 14.15 -4.62 23.20
CA ILE A 55 15.57 -4.49 23.57
C ILE A 55 16.35 -5.77 23.19
N ASP A 56 15.76 -6.94 23.43
CA ASP A 56 16.42 -8.23 23.20
C ASP A 56 16.57 -8.52 21.70
N ALA A 57 15.51 -8.25 20.93
CA ALA A 57 15.52 -8.45 19.47
C ALA A 57 16.22 -7.31 18.71
N GLN A 58 16.53 -6.20 19.38
CA GLN A 58 17.06 -4.96 18.78
C GLN A 58 16.22 -4.52 17.56
N SER A 59 14.90 -4.57 17.71
CA SER A 59 13.94 -4.37 16.63
C SER A 59 12.65 -3.74 17.14
N TRP A 60 11.80 -3.30 16.21
CA TRP A 60 10.47 -2.79 16.52
C TRP A 60 9.45 -3.93 16.42
N ASP A 61 8.67 -4.17 17.49
CA ASP A 61 7.74 -5.30 17.56
C ASP A 61 6.68 -5.25 16.45
N LEU A 62 6.23 -4.04 16.10
CA LEU A 62 5.30 -3.86 14.98
C LEU A 62 5.96 -4.23 13.65
N THR A 63 7.19 -3.79 13.41
CA THR A 63 7.95 -4.17 12.20
C THR A 63 8.09 -5.69 12.08
N ASP A 64 8.39 -6.39 13.17
CA ASP A 64 8.51 -7.86 13.16
C ASP A 64 7.18 -8.58 12.97
N SER A 65 6.10 -8.01 13.50
CA SER A 65 4.74 -8.52 13.26
C SER A 65 4.33 -8.36 11.80
N LEU A 66 4.64 -7.22 11.19
CA LEU A 66 4.32 -6.91 9.79
C LEU A 66 5.04 -7.83 8.80
N LYS A 67 6.30 -8.21 9.09
CA LYS A 67 7.04 -9.19 8.28
C LYS A 67 6.28 -10.51 8.16
N LYS A 68 5.66 -10.99 9.25
CA LYS A 68 4.94 -12.27 9.29
C LYS A 68 3.63 -12.25 8.50
N VAL A 69 3.03 -11.08 8.33
CA VAL A 69 1.76 -10.91 7.60
C VAL A 69 1.97 -10.30 6.21
N THR A 70 3.21 -10.10 5.76
CA THR A 70 3.50 -9.62 4.41
C THR A 70 3.25 -10.72 3.39
N ILE A 71 2.40 -10.42 2.41
CA ILE A 71 1.94 -11.38 1.41
C ILE A 71 2.04 -10.82 0.00
N ASN A 72 2.34 -11.71 -0.94
CA ASN A 72 2.23 -11.45 -2.37
C ASN A 72 0.93 -12.02 -2.89
N LEU A 73 0.19 -11.22 -3.66
CA LEU A 73 -1.12 -11.55 -4.20
C LEU A 73 -1.11 -11.45 -5.72
N ASN A 74 -1.75 -12.41 -6.37
CA ASN A 74 -2.16 -12.31 -7.77
C ASN A 74 -3.66 -11.99 -7.79
N PHE A 75 -4.02 -10.80 -8.26
CA PHE A 75 -5.42 -10.44 -8.45
C PHE A 75 -5.88 -10.97 -9.81
N ILE A 76 -6.90 -11.82 -9.81
CA ILE A 76 -7.37 -12.53 -11.00
C ILE A 76 -8.74 -11.99 -11.40
N ARG A 77 -8.92 -11.71 -12.69
CA ARG A 77 -10.21 -11.36 -13.31
C ARG A 77 -10.39 -12.20 -14.56
N ASN A 78 -11.52 -12.89 -14.68
CA ASN A 78 -11.82 -13.78 -15.82
C ASN A 78 -10.72 -14.82 -16.09
N GLY A 79 -10.18 -15.44 -15.04
CA GLY A 79 -9.13 -16.46 -15.14
C GLY A 79 -7.72 -15.93 -15.46
N THR A 80 -7.55 -14.64 -15.72
CA THR A 80 -6.24 -14.03 -16.03
C THR A 80 -5.76 -13.14 -14.89
N THR A 81 -4.45 -13.11 -14.64
CA THR A 81 -3.85 -12.17 -13.67
C THR A 81 -4.04 -10.73 -14.17
N LEU A 82 -4.86 -9.96 -13.46
CA LEU A 82 -5.08 -8.55 -13.71
C LEU A 82 -3.88 -7.71 -13.27
N PHE A 83 -3.39 -7.95 -12.05
CA PHE A 83 -2.17 -7.35 -11.52
C PHE A 83 -1.63 -8.19 -10.36
N LYS A 84 -0.38 -7.93 -9.98
CA LYS A 84 0.28 -8.51 -8.81
C LYS A 84 0.53 -7.41 -7.79
N GLY A 85 0.40 -7.72 -6.52
CA GLY A 85 0.63 -6.77 -5.44
C GLY A 85 1.29 -7.40 -4.23
N THR A 86 2.06 -6.61 -3.51
CA THR A 86 2.53 -6.91 -2.16
C THR A 86 1.73 -6.07 -1.19
N THR A 87 1.16 -6.71 -0.17
CA THR A 87 0.37 -6.07 0.87
C THR A 87 0.50 -6.86 2.17
N LEU A 88 -0.30 -6.52 3.16
CA LEU A 88 -0.33 -7.19 4.46
C LEU A 88 -1.66 -7.91 4.63
N ALA A 89 -1.64 -9.11 5.21
CA ALA A 89 -2.86 -9.85 5.51
C ALA A 89 -3.77 -9.01 6.41
N GLY A 90 -5.02 -8.78 5.97
CA GLY A 90 -5.97 -7.88 6.62
C GLY A 90 -6.05 -6.47 6.03
N HIS A 91 -5.11 -6.10 5.16
CA HIS A 91 -5.12 -4.83 4.43
C HIS A 91 -5.78 -4.99 3.05
N VAL A 92 -6.74 -4.13 2.71
CA VAL A 92 -7.53 -4.23 1.46
C VAL A 92 -6.97 -3.39 0.32
N GLY A 93 -6.11 -2.40 0.60
CA GLY A 93 -5.31 -1.73 -0.42
C GLY A 93 -4.04 -2.53 -0.77
N ILE A 94 -3.19 -1.94 -1.61
CA ILE A 94 -1.88 -2.51 -1.96
C ILE A 94 -0.78 -1.50 -1.66
N LEU A 95 0.38 -1.98 -1.23
CA LEU A 95 1.51 -1.11 -0.86
C LEU A 95 2.49 -0.94 -2.03
N THR A 96 2.55 -1.97 -2.88
CA THR A 96 3.40 -2.02 -4.08
C THR A 96 2.76 -2.98 -5.05
N GLY A 97 2.80 -2.69 -6.35
CA GLY A 97 2.21 -3.57 -7.35
C GLY A 97 2.79 -3.41 -8.75
N MET A 98 2.44 -4.37 -9.59
CA MET A 98 2.70 -4.32 -11.01
C MET A 98 1.55 -4.92 -11.82
N LYS A 99 1.22 -4.27 -12.94
CA LYS A 99 0.38 -4.83 -13.99
C LYS A 99 1.32 -5.42 -15.04
N PRO A 100 1.28 -6.75 -15.26
CA PRO A 100 2.14 -7.40 -16.25
C PRO A 100 2.09 -6.71 -17.60
N ASN A 101 3.25 -6.46 -18.21
CA ASN A 101 3.40 -5.84 -19.52
C ASN A 101 2.81 -4.40 -19.66
N ALA A 102 2.56 -3.70 -18.54
CA ALA A 102 2.01 -2.35 -18.58
C ALA A 102 2.78 -1.35 -17.71
N PHE A 103 2.70 -1.47 -16.38
CA PHE A 103 3.34 -0.54 -15.46
C PHE A 103 3.53 -1.15 -14.07
N SER A 104 4.34 -0.50 -13.24
CA SER A 104 4.50 -0.79 -11.81
C SER A 104 4.33 0.50 -11.01
N LEU A 105 3.90 0.37 -9.76
CA LEU A 105 3.63 1.49 -8.87
C LEU A 105 4.07 1.14 -7.44
N SER A 106 4.73 2.10 -6.80
CA SER A 106 5.07 2.09 -5.38
C SER A 106 4.77 3.46 -4.79
N MET A 107 4.12 3.50 -3.63
CA MET A 107 3.80 4.74 -2.92
C MET A 107 4.81 4.99 -1.79
N ASN A 108 5.33 6.22 -1.73
CA ASN A 108 6.15 6.72 -0.64
C ASN A 108 5.34 7.74 0.16
N ALA A 109 5.43 7.71 1.50
CA ALA A 109 4.82 8.75 2.31
C ALA A 109 5.51 10.10 2.08
N LYS A 110 4.73 11.18 2.17
CA LYS A 110 5.26 12.53 2.29
C LYS A 110 5.67 12.78 3.75
N VAL A 111 6.61 13.70 3.94
CA VAL A 111 7.14 14.06 5.28
C VAL A 111 6.04 14.59 6.20
N GLU A 112 5.11 15.36 5.65
CA GLU A 112 3.93 15.86 6.37
C GLU A 112 2.76 14.88 6.17
N PRO A 113 2.32 14.17 7.22
CA PRO A 113 1.13 13.33 7.14
C PRO A 113 -0.12 14.20 7.02
N ASP A 114 -1.07 13.77 6.20
CA ASP A 114 -2.31 14.51 5.92
C ASP A 114 -3.37 14.32 7.03
N LEU A 115 -2.98 14.68 8.26
CA LEU A 115 -3.81 14.53 9.45
C LEU A 115 -5.07 15.40 9.37
N ALA A 116 -5.00 16.55 8.71
CA ALA A 116 -6.13 17.46 8.57
C ALA A 116 -7.26 16.85 7.74
N ASN A 117 -6.95 16.20 6.61
CA ASN A 117 -7.99 15.54 5.80
C ASN A 117 -8.50 14.26 6.49
N VAL A 118 -7.65 13.52 7.20
CA VAL A 118 -8.09 12.35 8.00
C VAL A 118 -9.07 12.77 9.11
N ILE A 119 -8.79 13.86 9.83
CA ILE A 119 -9.70 14.38 10.87
C ILE A 119 -11.01 14.87 10.25
N GLN A 120 -10.97 15.56 9.12
CA GLN A 120 -12.19 16.00 8.42
C GLN A 120 -13.03 14.81 7.94
N TRP A 121 -12.40 13.73 7.47
CA TRP A 121 -13.09 12.50 7.09
C TRP A 121 -13.70 11.79 8.29
N LEU A 122 -12.96 11.65 9.40
CA LEU A 122 -13.48 11.09 10.66
C LEU A 122 -14.67 11.87 11.20
N GLY A 123 -14.64 13.21 11.07
CA GLY A 123 -15.73 14.10 11.45
C GLY A 123 -16.90 14.15 10.45
N GLY A 124 -16.81 13.43 9.32
CA GLY A 124 -17.84 13.42 8.28
C GLY A 124 -17.89 14.66 7.39
N ASN A 125 -16.96 15.60 7.54
CA ASN A 125 -16.91 16.86 6.78
C ASN A 125 -16.30 16.70 5.38
N ARG A 126 -15.53 15.62 5.17
CA ARG A 126 -14.92 15.24 3.88
C ARG A 126 -15.09 13.73 3.64
N PRO A 127 -16.32 13.24 3.43
CA PRO A 127 -16.59 11.81 3.26
C PRO A 127 -16.10 11.27 1.91
N ASP A 128 -15.69 12.17 1.00
CA ASP A 128 -15.32 11.92 -0.39
C ASP A 128 -13.81 11.71 -0.60
N ILE A 129 -12.99 11.80 0.46
CA ILE A 129 -11.54 11.58 0.31
C ILE A 129 -11.25 10.14 -0.10
N GLU A 130 -10.31 9.98 -1.04
CA GLU A 130 -9.78 8.68 -1.41
C GLU A 130 -8.46 8.47 -0.66
N PHE A 131 -8.34 7.37 0.07
CA PHE A 131 -7.08 7.01 0.71
C PHE A 131 -6.11 6.49 -0.36
N ALA A 132 -4.85 6.91 -0.26
CA ALA A 132 -3.82 6.65 -1.28
C ALA A 132 -3.70 5.16 -1.62
N MET A 133 -3.75 4.28 -0.62
CA MET A 133 -3.63 2.84 -0.85
C MET A 133 -4.83 2.20 -1.55
N TYR A 134 -6.01 2.81 -1.44
CA TYR A 134 -7.21 2.38 -2.17
C TYR A 134 -7.20 2.93 -3.59
N PHE A 135 -6.77 4.18 -3.74
CA PHE A 135 -6.52 4.80 -5.04
C PHE A 135 -5.51 4.00 -5.87
N ASP A 136 -4.39 3.59 -5.26
CA ASP A 136 -3.37 2.75 -5.92
C ASP A 136 -3.95 1.44 -6.43
N ARG A 137 -4.71 0.74 -5.57
CA ARG A 137 -5.40 -0.49 -5.97
C ARG A 137 -6.34 -0.23 -7.14
N ARG A 138 -7.13 0.85 -7.09
CA ARG A 138 -8.05 1.24 -8.16
C ARG A 138 -7.32 1.50 -9.46
N ILE A 139 -6.15 2.15 -9.46
CA ILE A 139 -5.32 2.34 -10.66
C ILE A 139 -5.07 1.00 -11.36
N PHE A 140 -4.66 -0.04 -10.62
CA PHE A 140 -4.44 -1.37 -11.23
C PHE A 140 -5.71 -2.03 -11.74
N GLU A 141 -6.86 -1.73 -11.13
CA GLU A 141 -8.15 -2.28 -11.54
C GLU A 141 -8.72 -1.62 -12.80
N VAL A 142 -8.41 -0.34 -13.05
CA VAL A 142 -9.00 0.48 -14.14
C VAL A 142 -8.03 0.82 -15.27
N ALA A 143 -6.75 1.07 -14.97
CA ALA A 143 -5.77 1.50 -15.97
C ALA A 143 -5.09 0.29 -16.62
N ASN A 144 -4.93 0.32 -17.94
CA ASN A 144 -4.28 -0.76 -18.71
C ASN A 144 -2.92 -0.38 -19.29
N THR A 145 -2.54 0.90 -19.22
CA THR A 145 -1.27 1.40 -19.75
C THR A 145 -0.68 2.44 -18.80
N PHE A 146 0.63 2.65 -18.90
CA PHE A 146 1.34 3.68 -18.15
C PHE A 146 0.78 5.10 -18.40
N GLN A 147 0.41 5.40 -19.65
CA GLN A 147 -0.11 6.72 -20.04
C GLN A 147 -1.49 7.00 -19.44
N VAL A 148 -2.31 5.97 -19.23
CA VAL A 148 -3.63 6.11 -18.58
C VAL A 148 -3.48 6.18 -17.05
N SER A 149 -2.48 5.49 -16.47
CA SER A 149 -2.25 5.55 -15.03
C SER A 149 -1.62 6.87 -14.57
N SER A 150 -0.68 7.43 -15.35
CA SER A 150 0.09 8.62 -14.96
C SER A 150 -0.71 9.90 -14.68
N PRO A 151 -1.83 10.22 -15.36
CA PRO A 151 -2.59 11.44 -15.09
C PRO A 151 -3.60 11.31 -13.95
N LEU A 152 -3.86 10.09 -13.44
CA LEU A 152 -4.74 9.89 -12.30
C LEU A 152 -4.09 10.52 -11.06
N LYS A 153 -4.87 11.29 -10.29
CA LYS A 153 -4.43 11.92 -9.05
C LYS A 153 -5.36 11.56 -7.90
N CYS A 154 -4.76 11.24 -6.77
CA CYS A 154 -5.39 11.14 -5.46
C CYS A 154 -5.61 12.54 -4.88
#